data_AF-A0A442TD89-F1
#
_entry.id   AF-A0A442TD89-F1
#
_cell.length_a   1.000
_cell.length_b   1.000
_cell.length_c   1.000
_cell.angle_alpha   90.00
_cell.angle_beta   90.00
_cell.angle_gamma   90.00
#
_symmetry.space_group_name_H-M   'P 1'
#
loop_
_entity.id
_entity.type
_entity.pdbx_description
1 polymer ?
#
loop_
_entity_poly.entity_id
_entity_poly.type
_entity_poly.pdbx_seq_one_letter_code
_entity_poly.pdbx_strand_id
1 'polypeptide(L)'
;MKVLDDFDFTERRIEQNEELDVVAWAENNGWVVRKLQYVGRRSAPDRLFAGYGQLFLIEMKKKGKTPSRDGKLSEGQKEEFKRFDAVGVTVHVFYTGDDAIAFLKDQMPLV
;
A
#
# COMPACT_ATOMS: atom_id res chain seq x y z
N MET A 1 24.41 -25.47 -24.95
CA MET A 1 24.90 -24.13 -24.58
C MET A 1 25.64 -24.28 -23.25
N LYS A 2 26.91 -23.90 -23.18
CA LYS A 2 27.67 -23.99 -21.92
C LYS A 2 27.34 -22.74 -21.10
N VAL A 3 26.70 -22.93 -19.95
CA VAL A 3 26.47 -21.85 -18.99
C VAL A 3 27.83 -21.43 -18.45
N LEU A 4 28.10 -20.13 -18.39
CA LEU A 4 29.37 -19.60 -17.92
C LEU A 4 29.48 -19.75 -16.40
N ASP A 5 30.70 -19.98 -15.91
CA ASP A 5 30.96 -20.29 -14.49
C ASP A 5 30.71 -19.10 -13.55
N ASP A 6 30.46 -17.91 -14.09
CA ASP A 6 30.18 -16.66 -13.38
C ASP A 6 28.68 -16.30 -13.30
N PHE A 7 27.80 -17.14 -13.84
CA PHE A 7 26.36 -16.93 -13.73
C PHE A 7 25.85 -17.27 -12.31
N ASP A 8 25.50 -16.23 -11.57
CA ASP A 8 24.84 -16.31 -10.26
C ASP A 8 23.32 -16.48 -10.43
N PHE A 9 22.85 -17.72 -10.23
CA PHE A 9 21.41 -18.07 -10.23
C PHE A 9 20.76 -17.97 -8.85
N THR A 10 21.45 -17.39 -7.86
CA THR A 10 20.87 -17.17 -6.55
C THR A 10 19.69 -16.22 -6.68
N GLU A 11 18.51 -16.64 -6.20
CA GLU A 11 17.31 -15.82 -6.22
C GLU A 11 17.56 -14.53 -5.43
N ARG A 12 17.74 -13.41 -6.14
CA ARG A 12 17.82 -12.09 -5.53
C ARG A 12 16.42 -11.66 -5.15
N ARG A 13 16.06 -11.92 -3.89
CA ARG A 13 14.88 -11.30 -3.30
C ARG A 13 15.19 -9.83 -3.07
N ILE A 14 14.70 -8.97 -3.96
CA ILE A 14 14.55 -7.55 -3.64
C ILE A 14 13.70 -7.47 -2.36
N GLU A 15 13.97 -6.50 -1.48
CA GLU A 15 13.15 -6.28 -0.29
C GLU A 15 11.67 -6.32 -0.69
N GLN A 16 10.91 -7.24 -0.08
CA GLN A 16 9.49 -7.44 -0.39
C GLN A 16 8.79 -6.09 -0.31
N ASN A 17 8.25 -5.65 -1.44
CA ASN A 17 7.57 -4.37 -1.52
C ASN A 17 6.09 -4.61 -1.31
N GLU A 18 5.71 -4.75 -0.04
CA GLU A 18 4.33 -4.97 0.43
C GLU A 18 3.31 -4.09 -0.30
N GLU A 19 3.65 -2.82 -0.57
CA GLU A 19 2.79 -1.89 -1.31
C GLU A 19 2.54 -2.36 -2.75
N LEU A 20 3.57 -2.82 -3.47
CA LEU A 20 3.42 -3.32 -4.85
C LEU A 20 2.69 -4.66 -4.90
N ASP A 21 2.89 -5.51 -3.90
CA ASP A 21 2.16 -6.79 -3.80
C ASP A 21 0.65 -6.55 -3.64
N VAL A 22 0.25 -5.59 -2.80
CA VAL A 22 -1.15 -5.17 -2.63
C VAL A 22 -1.71 -4.61 -3.94
N VAL A 23 -0.94 -3.79 -4.64
CA VAL A 23 -1.37 -3.18 -5.91
C VAL A 23 -1.61 -4.25 -6.96
N ALA A 24 -0.64 -5.14 -7.16
CA ALA A 24 -0.74 -6.23 -8.12
C ALA A 24 -1.94 -7.13 -7.79
N TRP A 25 -2.14 -7.47 -6.51
CA TRP A 25 -3.31 -8.24 -6.09
C TRP A 25 -4.61 -7.49 -6.41
N ALA A 26 -4.71 -6.22 -6.03
CA ALA A 26 -5.93 -5.43 -6.18
C ALA A 26 -6.31 -5.23 -7.66
N GLU A 27 -5.34 -4.90 -8.53
CA GLU A 27 -5.56 -4.75 -9.97
C GLU A 27 -6.00 -6.06 -10.63
N ASN A 28 -5.47 -7.21 -10.19
CA ASN A 28 -5.91 -8.53 -10.63
C ASN A 28 -7.32 -8.91 -10.11
N ASN A 29 -7.84 -8.19 -9.13
CA ASN A 29 -9.15 -8.43 -8.50
C ASN A 29 -10.09 -7.23 -8.70
N GLY A 30 -10.03 -6.56 -9.84
CA GLY A 30 -11.04 -5.59 -10.27
C GLY A 30 -10.96 -4.21 -9.61
N TRP A 31 -9.90 -3.92 -8.84
CA TRP A 31 -9.64 -2.58 -8.34
C TRP A 31 -8.80 -1.78 -9.36
N VAL A 32 -9.11 -0.50 -9.49
CA VAL A 32 -8.26 0.49 -10.16
C VAL A 32 -7.41 1.16 -9.10
N VAL A 33 -6.09 1.02 -9.19
CA VAL A 33 -5.16 1.59 -8.21
C VAL A 33 -4.36 2.73 -8.82
N ARG A 34 -4.26 3.86 -8.12
CA ARG A 34 -3.45 5.01 -8.55
C ARG A 34 -2.56 5.51 -7.43
N LYS A 35 -1.29 5.73 -7.72
CA LYS A 35 -0.38 6.45 -6.83
C LYS A 35 -0.84 7.91 -6.73
N LEU A 36 -0.99 8.40 -5.50
CA LEU A 36 -1.37 9.78 -5.26
C LEU A 36 -0.14 10.63 -4.97
N GLN A 37 -0.16 11.85 -5.48
CA GLN A 37 0.84 12.86 -5.19
C GLN A 37 0.20 14.24 -5.34
N TYR A 38 0.43 15.11 -4.37
CA TYR A 38 0.01 16.51 -4.48
C TYR A 38 1.05 17.32 -5.24
N VAL A 39 0.55 18.26 -6.04
CA VAL A 39 1.39 19.30 -6.65
C VAL A 39 1.65 20.38 -5.60
N GLY A 40 2.91 20.61 -5.25
CA GLY A 40 3.32 21.66 -4.31
C GLY A 40 3.00 21.39 -2.83
N ARG A 41 2.51 20.20 -2.47
CA ARG A 41 2.27 19.80 -1.07
C ARG A 41 2.88 18.42 -0.80
N ARG A 42 3.19 18.15 0.46
CA ARG A 42 3.68 16.84 0.94
C ARG A 42 2.57 16.10 1.68
N SER A 43 2.84 14.85 2.04
CA SER A 43 1.97 14.03 2.90
C SER A 43 0.62 13.63 2.29
N ALA A 44 0.55 13.53 0.96
CA ALA A 44 -0.53 12.80 0.31
C ALA A 44 -0.53 11.34 0.79
N PRO A 45 -1.71 10.69 0.96
CA PRO A 45 -1.77 9.24 1.12
C PRO A 45 -1.07 8.55 -0.05
N ASP A 46 -0.51 7.37 0.16
CA ASP A 46 0.27 6.69 -0.89
C ASP A 46 -0.57 6.37 -2.14
N ARG A 47 -1.77 5.78 -1.97
CA ARG A 47 -2.58 5.28 -3.09
C ARG A 47 -4.08 5.45 -2.92
N LEU A 48 -4.76 5.63 -4.05
CA LEU A 48 -6.20 5.51 -4.20
C LEU A 48 -6.54 4.13 -4.77
N PHE A 49 -7.43 3.41 -4.11
CA PHE A 49 -8.05 2.18 -4.59
C PHE A 49 -9.51 2.47 -4.93
N ALA A 50 -9.90 2.23 -6.17
CA ALA A 50 -11.25 2.46 -6.67
C ALA A 50 -11.84 1.19 -7.26
N GLY A 51 -12.98 0.73 -6.75
CA GLY A 51 -13.56 -0.54 -7.17
C GLY A 51 -14.85 -0.83 -6.41
N TYR A 52 -15.72 -1.66 -6.98
CA TYR A 52 -16.95 -2.12 -6.31
C TYR A 52 -17.84 -1.00 -5.77
N GLY A 53 -17.87 0.16 -6.45
CA GLY A 53 -18.64 1.34 -6.04
C GLY A 53 -18.01 2.15 -4.90
N GLN A 54 -16.77 1.86 -4.53
CA GLN A 54 -16.09 2.40 -3.36
C GLN A 54 -14.74 3.04 -3.73
N LEU A 55 -14.31 3.99 -2.90
CA LEU A 55 -13.02 4.68 -3.00
C LEU A 55 -12.31 4.62 -1.65
N PHE A 56 -11.09 4.08 -1.61
CA PHE A 56 -10.27 4.00 -0.41
C PHE A 56 -8.93 4.69 -0.61
N LEU A 57 -8.60 5.59 0.31
CA LEU A 57 -7.26 6.14 0.45
C LEU A 57 -6.47 5.22 1.37
N ILE A 58 -5.36 4.68 0.88
CA ILE A 58 -4.50 3.76 1.63
C ILE A 58 -3.09 4.32 1.73
N GLU A 59 -2.54 4.28 2.94
CA GLU A 59 -1.16 4.56 3.29
C GLU A 59 -0.48 3.26 3.76
N MET A 60 0.63 2.89 3.14
CA MET A 60 1.42 1.72 3.50
C MET A 60 2.62 2.14 4.35
N LYS A 61 2.81 1.47 5.49
CA LYS A 61 3.98 1.65 6.34
C LYS A 61 4.83 0.40 6.37
N LYS A 62 6.13 0.60 6.49
CA LYS A 62 7.08 -0.50 6.66
C LYS A 62 6.85 -1.18 8.01
N LYS A 63 6.60 -2.49 8.00
CA LYS A 63 6.63 -3.30 9.22
C LYS A 63 8.07 -3.44 9.73
N GLY A 64 8.29 -3.10 10.99
CA GLY A 64 9.56 -3.33 11.68
C GLY A 64 9.65 -4.75 12.23
N LYS A 65 10.88 -5.18 12.58
CA LYS A 65 11.09 -6.47 13.29
C LYS A 65 10.44 -6.51 14.68
N THR A 66 10.15 -5.34 15.25
CA THR A 66 9.47 -5.15 16.53
C THR A 66 8.47 -4.01 16.37
N PRO A 67 7.37 -3.96 17.14
CA PRO A 67 6.39 -2.87 17.04
C PRO A 67 7.00 -1.47 17.19
N SER A 68 8.03 -1.33 18.04
CA SER A 68 8.77 -0.08 18.22
C SER A 68 9.53 0.42 16.98
N ARG A 69 9.77 -0.46 16.01
CA ARG A 69 10.49 -0.20 14.76
C ARG A 69 9.57 -0.11 13.54
N ASP A 70 8.25 -0.18 13.75
CA ASP A 70 7.28 0.04 12.69
C ASP A 70 7.40 1.48 12.15
N GLY A 71 7.19 1.63 10.85
CA GLY A 71 7.19 2.93 10.18
C GLY A 71 6.09 3.82 10.73
N LYS A 72 6.46 4.98 11.27
CA LYS A 72 5.49 5.90 11.88
C LYS A 72 4.93 6.87 10.84
N LEU A 73 3.71 7.34 11.07
CA LEU A 73 3.19 8.51 10.36
C LEU A 73 4.04 9.73 10.69
N SER A 74 4.43 10.47 9.66
CA SER A 74 5.03 11.79 9.84
C SER A 74 4.00 12.77 10.40
N GLU A 75 4.45 13.85 11.06
CA GLU A 75 3.52 14.87 11.58
C GLU A 75 2.63 15.47 10.47
N GLY A 76 3.20 15.69 9.28
CA GLY A 76 2.42 16.17 8.13
C GLY A 76 1.33 15.18 7.66
N GLN A 77 1.58 13.87 7.75
CA GLN A 77 0.57 12.85 7.45
C GLN A 77 -0.52 12.82 8.51
N LYS A 78 -0.17 12.93 9.80
CA LYS A 78 -1.17 13.01 10.87
C LYS A 78 -2.10 14.20 10.68
N GLU A 79 -1.54 15.37 10.34
CA GLU A 79 -2.36 16.56 10.06
C GLU A 79 -3.25 16.38 8.84
N GLU A 80 -2.72 15.82 7.74
CA GLU A 80 -3.52 15.62 6.52
C GLU A 80 -4.64 14.60 6.75
N PHE A 81 -4.36 13.51 7.48
CA PHE A 81 -5.36 12.49 7.78
C PHE A 81 -6.45 13.05 8.69
N LYS A 82 -6.08 13.92 9.63
CA LYS A 82 -7.06 14.69 10.43
C LYS A 82 -7.94 15.60 9.58
N ARG A 83 -7.40 16.19 8.50
CA ARG A 83 -8.20 17.01 7.56
C ARG A 83 -9.18 16.18 6.75
N PHE A 84 -8.78 14.99 6.29
CA PHE A 84 -9.68 14.04 5.62
C PHE A 84 -10.78 13.53 6.56
N ASP A 85 -10.41 13.14 7.78
CA ASP A 85 -11.34 12.68 8.80
C ASP A 85 -12.39 13.75 9.14
N ALA A 86 -11.98 15.01 9.25
CA ALA A 86 -12.89 16.14 9.48
C ALA A 86 -13.95 16.36 8.38
N VAL A 87 -13.76 15.78 7.19
CA VAL A 87 -14.73 15.80 6.08
C VAL A 87 -15.34 14.43 5.79
N GLY A 88 -15.20 13.47 6.72
CA GLY A 88 -15.80 12.15 6.64
C GLY A 88 -15.07 11.17 5.72
N VAL A 89 -13.79 11.40 5.42
CA VAL A 89 -12.96 10.53 4.59
C VAL A 89 -11.91 9.85 5.46
N THR A 90 -11.92 8.52 5.49
CA THR A 90 -10.92 7.73 6.21
C THR A 90 -9.72 7.45 5.31
N VAL A 91 -8.52 7.72 5.82
CA VAL A 91 -7.27 7.19 5.25
C VAL A 91 -6.89 5.94 6.03
N HIS A 92 -6.88 4.79 5.35
CA HIS A 92 -6.56 3.50 5.96
C HIS A 92 -5.05 3.28 5.98
N VAL A 93 -4.51 2.87 7.13
CA VAL A 93 -3.07 2.66 7.31
C VAL A 93 -2.80 1.18 7.55
N PHE A 94 -1.96 0.57 6.72
CA PHE A 94 -1.57 -0.82 6.86
C PHE A 94 -0.04 -0.97 6.95
N TYR A 95 0.41 -2.05 7.57
CA TYR A 95 1.84 -2.33 7.73
C TYR A 95 2.31 -3.56 6.95
N THR A 96 1.36 -4.40 6.52
CA THR A 96 1.60 -5.61 5.73
C THR A 96 0.66 -5.59 4.54
N GLY A 97 1.07 -6.22 3.45
CA GLY A 97 0.23 -6.38 2.29
C GLY A 97 -0.97 -7.28 2.58
N ASP A 98 -0.79 -8.31 3.39
CA ASP A 98 -1.86 -9.23 3.78
C ASP A 98 -3.03 -8.53 4.48
N ASP A 99 -2.76 -7.60 5.41
CA ASP A 99 -3.82 -6.86 6.12
C ASP A 99 -4.58 -5.94 5.17
N ALA A 100 -3.88 -5.26 4.25
CA ALA A 100 -4.49 -4.41 3.25
C ALA A 100 -5.34 -5.21 2.24
N ILE A 101 -4.83 -6.37 1.81
CA ILE A 101 -5.56 -7.29 0.93
C ILE A 101 -6.80 -7.84 1.63
N ALA A 102 -6.69 -8.25 2.89
CA ALA A 102 -7.82 -8.74 3.67
C ALA A 102 -8.91 -7.67 3.80
N PHE A 103 -8.54 -6.42 4.08
CA PHE A 103 -9.47 -5.30 4.07
C PHE A 103 -10.16 -5.14 2.73
N LEU A 104 -9.42 -5.07 1.62
CA LEU A 104 -10.00 -4.91 0.28
C LEU A 104 -10.93 -6.07 -0.10
N LYS A 105 -10.59 -7.30 0.26
CA LYS A 105 -11.45 -8.49 0.05
C LYS A 105 -12.79 -8.36 0.76
N ASP A 106 -12.79 -7.86 1.99
CA ASP A 106 -14.01 -7.66 2.77
C ASP A 106 -14.95 -6.63 2.14
N GLN A 107 -14.41 -5.71 1.32
CA GLN A 107 -15.19 -4.72 0.59
C GLN A 107 -15.73 -5.24 -0.76
N MET A 108 -15.32 -6.43 -1.19
CA MET A 108 -15.83 -7.05 -2.41
C MET A 108 -17.20 -7.69 -2.12
N PRO A 109 -18.14 -7.68 -3.09
CA PRO A 109 -19.42 -8.36 -2.92
C PRO A 109 -19.19 -9.85 -2.67
N LEU A 110 -19.99 -10.44 -1.78
CA LEU A 110 -20.04 -11.90 -1.62
C LEU A 110 -20.47 -12.50 -2.96
N VAL A 111 -19.56 -13.25 -3.58
CA VAL A 111 -19.84 -14.06 -4.77
C VAL A 111 -20.41 -15.40 -4.34
#